data_AF-A0A920BBZ1-F1
#
_entry.id   AF-A0A920BBZ1-F1
#
_cell.length_a   1.000
_cell.length_b   1.000
_cell.length_c   1.000
_cell.angle_alpha   90.00
_cell.angle_beta   90.00
_cell.angle_gamma   90.00
#
_symmetry.space_group_name_H-M   'P 1'
#
loop_
_entity.id
_entity.type
_entity.pdbx_description
1 polymer ?
#
loop_
_entity_poly.entity_id
_entity_poly.type
_entity_poly.pdbx_seq_one_letter_code
_entity_poly.pdbx_strand_id
1 'polypeptide(L)' 'MKSNQILIITSIIILMIGGFYYTMSPYQNCIRAIDKRIEDVRNQLATETDVTKRDELELENKNLISQKKSECSDQFSW' A
#
# COMPACT_ATOMS: atom_id res chain seq x y z
N MET A 1 -3.29 0.36 -41.42
CA MET A 1 -3.94 -0.18 -40.20
C MET A 1 -5.39 0.28 -40.19
N LYS A 2 -6.38 -0.59 -39.96
CA LYS A 2 -7.80 -0.18 -39.99
C LYS A 2 -8.08 0.78 -38.82
N SER A 3 -8.91 1.81 -39.02
CA SER A 3 -9.20 2.85 -38.01
C SER A 3 -9.59 2.27 -36.63
N ASN A 4 -10.34 1.16 -36.62
CA ASN A 4 -10.73 0.46 -35.40
C ASN A 4 -9.54 -0.14 -34.63
N GLN A 5 -8.49 -0.60 -35.31
CA GLN A 5 -7.28 -1.10 -34.63
C GLN A 5 -6.51 0.04 -33.94
N ILE A 6 -6.50 1.24 -34.54
CA ILE A 6 -5.86 2.41 -33.94
C ILE A 6 -6.56 2.76 -32.63
N LEU A 7 -7.90 2.83 -32.61
CA LEU A 7 -8.67 3.15 -31.40
C LEU A 7 -8.46 2.13 -30.27
N ILE A 8 -8.42 0.84 -30.58
CA ILE A 8 -8.18 -0.22 -29.60
C ILE A 8 -6.79 -0.07 -28.99
N ILE A 9 -5.76 0.14 -29.82
CA ILE A 9 -4.38 0.30 -29.35
C ILE A 9 -4.25 1.55 -28.48
N THR A 10 -4.81 2.69 -28.90
CA THR A 10 -4.75 3.93 -28.12
C THR A 10 -5.46 3.79 -26.76
N SER A 11 -6.60 3.11 -26.71
CA SER A 11 -7.32 2.84 -25.45
C SER A 11 -6.49 1.99 -24.47
N ILE A 12 -5.83 0.94 -24.97
CA ILE A 12 -4.95 0.10 -24.15
C ILE A 12 -3.77 0.92 -23.61
N ILE A 13 -3.17 1.79 -24.44
CA ILE A 13 -2.06 2.65 -24.01
C ILE A 13 -2.49 3.60 -22.89
N ILE A 14 -3.68 4.22 -22.99
CA ILE A 14 -4.20 5.11 -21.94
C ILE A 14 -4.40 4.36 -20.62
N LEU A 15 -4.96 3.14 -20.66
CA LEU A 15 -5.13 2.30 -19.47
C LEU A 15 -3.78 1.92 -18.85
N MET A 16 -2.79 1.56 -19.67
CA MET A 16 -1.44 1.20 -19.21
C MET A 16 -0.75 2.40 -18.53
N ILE A 17 -0.88 3.59 -19.11
CA ILE A 17 -0.32 4.83 -18.55
C ILE A 17 -1.00 5.18 -17.21
N GLY A 18 -2.34 5.16 -17.16
CA GLY A 18 -3.09 5.42 -15.92
C GLY A 18 -2.74 4.42 -14.81
N GLY A 19 -2.62 3.14 -15.15
CA GLY A 19 -2.17 2.10 -14.22
C GLY A 19 -0.75 2.34 -13.72
N PHE A 20 0.16 2.78 -14.59
CA PHE A 20 1.54 3.10 -14.21
C PHE A 20 1.59 4.25 -13.19
N TYR A 21 0.87 5.34 -13.44
CA TYR A 21 0.75 6.45 -12.48
C TYR A 21 0.14 6.03 -11.14
N TYR A 22 -0.85 5.13 -11.16
CA TYR A 22 -1.41 4.57 -9.93
C TYR A 22 -0.34 3.81 -9.14
N THR A 23 0.41 2.90 -9.79
CA THR A 23 1.42 2.08 -9.10
C THR A 23 2.61 2.88 -8.57
N MET A 24 2.97 3.99 -9.22
CA MET A 24 4.08 4.85 -8.85
C MET A 24 3.67 6.00 -7.90
N SER A 25 2.39 6.06 -7.53
CA SER A 25 1.86 7.08 -6.64
C SER A 25 2.54 7.02 -5.26
N PRO A 26 2.99 8.16 -4.71
CA PRO A 26 3.63 8.22 -3.39
C PRO A 26 2.74 7.60 -2.30
N TYR A 27 1.42 7.72 -2.44
CA TYR A 27 0.43 7.08 -1.58
C TYR A 27 0.48 5.56 -1.57
N GLN A 28 0.52 4.96 -2.77
CA GLN A 28 0.59 3.51 -2.92
C GLN A 28 1.91 2.98 -2.36
N ASN A 29 3.00 3.74 -2.50
CA ASN A 29 4.28 3.41 -1.89
C ASN A 29 4.26 3.53 -0.35
N CYS A 30 3.63 4.59 0.19
CA CYS A 30 3.43 4.76 1.63
C CYS A 30 2.65 3.58 2.23
N ILE A 31 1.51 3.24 1.63
CA ILE A 31 0.69 2.10 2.06
C ILE A 31 1.48 0.80 2.02
N ARG A 32 2.18 0.54 0.91
CA ARG A 32 2.96 -0.69 0.74
C ARG A 32 4.07 -0.83 1.77
N ALA A 33 4.74 0.27 2.12
CA ALA A 33 5.79 0.26 3.13
C ALA A 33 5.23 -0.09 4.51
N ILE A 34 4.11 0.53 4.90
CA ILE A 34 3.49 0.28 6.20
C ILE A 34 2.87 -1.12 6.26
N ASP A 35 2.20 -1.58 5.21
CA ASP A 35 1.64 -2.94 5.14
C ASP A 35 2.72 -4.01 5.31
N LYS A 36 3.91 -3.81 4.74
CA LYS A 36 5.03 -4.73 4.93
C LYS A 36 5.47 -4.80 6.39
N ARG A 37 5.48 -3.66 7.11
CA ARG A 37 5.81 -3.61 8.54
C ARG A 37 4.73 -4.25 9.41
N ILE A 38 3.45 -4.02 9.08
CA ILE A 38 2.31 -4.66 9.76
C ILE A 38 2.42 -6.18 9.63
N GLU A 39 2.74 -6.68 8.43
CA GLU A 39 2.88 -8.11 8.19
C GLU A 39 4.05 -8.71 8.99
N ASP A 40 5.18 -8.01 9.07
CA ASP A 40 6.32 -8.46 9.88
C ASP A 40 5.97 -8.57 11.37
N VAL A 41 5.33 -7.54 11.93
CA VAL A 41 4.87 -7.54 13.34
C VAL A 41 3.85 -8.66 13.59
N ARG A 42 2.91 -8.90 12.66
CA ARG A 42 1.94 -10.01 12.78
C ARG A 42 2.61 -11.38 12.73
N ASN A 43 3.63 -11.55 11.90
CA ASN A 43 4.41 -12.79 11.85
C ASN A 43 5.18 -13.02 13.16
N GLN A 44 5.77 -11.97 13.73
CA GLN A 44 6.40 -12.06 15.05
C GLN A 44 5.36 -12.44 16.12
N LEU A 45 4.18 -11.82 16.10
CA LEU A 45 3.06 -12.10 17.00
C LEU A 45 2.62 -13.58 16.97
N ALA A 46 2.65 -14.19 15.79
CA ALA A 46 2.26 -15.59 15.60
C ALA A 46 3.22 -16.59 16.26
N THR A 47 4.46 -16.16 16.50
CA THR A 47 5.53 -16.99 17.09
C THR A 47 5.89 -16.60 18.52
N GLU A 48 5.49 -15.41 18.97
CA GLU A 48 5.86 -14.89 20.28
C GLU A 48 4.98 -15.49 21.39
N THR A 49 5.64 -16.05 22.41
CA THR A 49 4.99 -16.71 23.54
C THR A 49 5.06 -15.87 24.82
N ASP A 50 5.96 -14.89 24.88
CA ASP A 50 6.05 -13.96 26.00
C ASP A 50 4.88 -12.97 25.97
N VAL A 51 4.13 -12.89 27.07
CA VAL A 51 2.90 -12.07 27.18
C VAL A 51 3.23 -10.58 27.09
N THR A 52 4.29 -10.13 27.76
CA THR A 52 4.69 -8.71 27.76
C THR A 52 5.14 -8.28 26.37
N LYS A 53 5.94 -9.11 25.71
CA LYS A 53 6.42 -8.84 24.36
C LYS A 53 5.30 -8.92 23.31
N ARG A 54 4.33 -9.79 23.51
CA ARG A 54 3.10 -9.81 22.71
C ARG A 54 2.30 -8.52 22.85
N ASP A 55 2.10 -8.01 24.06
CA ASP A 55 1.36 -6.77 24.29
C ASP A 55 2.05 -5.56 23.60
N GLU A 56 3.39 -5.52 23.63
CA GLU A 56 4.19 -4.52 22.91
C GLU A 56 3.98 -4.60 21.40
N LEU A 57 4.07 -5.80 20.82
CA LEU A 57 3.86 -6.03 19.38
C LEU A 57 2.41 -5.76 18.95
N GLU A 58 1.41 -6.05 19.80
CA GLU A 58 0.00 -5.70 19.55
C GLU A 58 -0.20 -4.19 19.53
N LEU A 59 0.46 -3.45 20.43
CA LEU A 59 0.45 -1.99 20.44
C LEU A 59 1.15 -1.42 19.20
N GLU A 60 2.30 -1.96 18.82
CA GLU A 60 3.02 -1.57 17.60
C GLU A 60 2.14 -1.78 16.35
N ASN A 61 1.48 -2.93 16.23
CA ASN A 61 0.58 -3.21 15.13
C ASN A 61 -0.57 -2.19 15.03
N LYS A 62 -1.20 -1.84 16.17
CA LYS A 62 -2.24 -0.80 16.21
C LYS A 62 -1.71 0.57 15.79
N ASN A 63 -0.50 0.93 16.22
CA ASN A 63 0.15 2.18 15.84
C ASN A 63 0.44 2.23 14.34
N LEU A 64 0.93 1.14 13.74
CA LEU A 64 1.17 1.04 12.30
C LEU A 64 -0.13 1.17 11.48
N ILE A 65 -1.23 0.56 11.94
CA ILE A 65 -2.55 0.71 11.31
C ILE A 65 -3.02 2.17 11.37
N SER A 66 -2.81 2.84 12.51
CA SER A 66 -3.13 4.26 12.66
C SER A 66 -2.26 5.13 11.74
N GLN A 67 -0.95 4.86 11.70
CA GLN A 67 0.03 5.52 10.84
C GLN A 67 -0.34 5.41 9.36
N LYS A 68 -0.73 4.22 8.92
CA LYS A 68 -1.24 3.99 7.55
C LYS A 68 -2.41 4.89 7.22
N LYS A 69 -3.30 5.12 8.19
CA LYS A 69 -4.49 5.95 7.99
C LYS A 69 -4.16 7.44 7.96
N SER A 70 -3.27 7.94 8.81
CA SER A 70 -2.94 9.37 8.89
C SER A 70 -1.86 9.79 7.90
N GLU A 71 -0.68 9.15 7.92
CA GLU A 71 0.47 9.60 7.14
C GLU A 71 0.28 9.38 5.63
N CYS A 72 -0.41 8.30 5.26
CA CYS A 72 -0.72 8.09 3.85
C CYS A 72 -1.96 8.88 3.41
N SER A 73 -2.93 9.24 4.27
CA SER A 73 -4.06 10.09 3.82
C SER A 73 -3.66 11.55 3.63
N ASP A 74 -2.77 12.06 4.48
CA ASP A 74 -2.48 13.49 4.58
C ASP A 74 -1.49 13.99 3.52
N GLN A 75 -0.93 13.10 2.69
CA GLN A 75 0.00 13.46 1.62
C GLN A 75 -0.69 13.97 0.34
N PHE A 76 -2.02 14.09 0.33
CA PHE A 76 -2.80 14.65 -0.78
C PHE A 76 -3.63 15.88 -0.36
N SER A 77 -3.01 16.86 0.28
CA SER A 77 -3.49 18.24 0.13
C SER A 77 -2.96 18.78 -1.21
N TRP A 78 -3.79 18.62 -2.25
CA TRP A 78 -3.65 19.42 -3.48
C TRP A 78 -4.17 20.83 -3.26
#